data_AF-A0A3D8T2S6-F1
#
_entry.id   AF-A0A3D8T2S6-F1
#
_cell.length_a   1.000
_cell.length_b   1.000
_cell.length_c   1.000
_cell.angle_alpha   90.00
_cell.angle_beta   90.00
_cell.angle_gamma   90.00
#
_symmetry.space_group_name_H-M   'P 1'
#
loop_
_entity.id
_entity.type
_entity.pdbx_description
1 polymer ?
#
loop_
_entity_poly.entity_id
_entity_poly.type
_entity_poly.pdbx_seq_one_letter_code
_entity_poly.pdbx_strand_id
1 'polypeptide(L)'
;MAPHQQVSIRQTSQQTLTNSILPSKPKRRTYISRTLYKAIEFRETTSFDMLLLAQNLLIDGEALYQSRCVDLEEEWTALPGVQASGNPPYPLQFSADEVARINEDACGAIRGMELMQSLKQSLGQMWPEKCVVRPEQYDDVKRLLRQAKADLINQLAHSEAEVVAWEKAWPFDS
;
A
#
# COMPACT_ATOMS: atom_id res chain seq x y z
N MET A 1 17.73 -16.13 -4.17
CA MET A 1 16.54 -16.98 -4.39
C MET A 1 15.54 -16.76 -3.25
N ALA A 2 14.63 -15.79 -3.38
CA ALA A 2 13.48 -15.61 -2.48
C ALA A 2 12.30 -14.73 -3.03
N PRO A 3 11.99 -14.58 -4.34
CA PRO A 3 10.80 -13.80 -4.74
C PRO A 3 9.49 -14.61 -4.74
N HIS A 4 9.58 -15.94 -4.93
CA HIS A 4 8.39 -16.76 -5.19
C HIS A 4 7.50 -17.02 -3.96
N GLN A 5 8.02 -16.91 -2.74
CA GLN A 5 7.23 -17.16 -1.53
C GLN A 5 6.38 -15.96 -1.11
N GLN A 6 6.82 -14.72 -1.34
CA GLN A 6 6.04 -13.53 -0.93
C GLN A 6 4.82 -13.27 -1.82
N VAL A 7 4.92 -13.51 -3.13
CA VAL A 7 3.80 -13.38 -4.07
C VAL A 7 2.70 -14.41 -3.77
N SER A 8 3.11 -15.63 -3.40
CA SER A 8 2.19 -16.71 -3.02
C SER A 8 1.40 -16.38 -1.75
N ILE A 9 2.04 -15.79 -0.73
CA ILE A 9 1.37 -15.41 0.53
C ILE A 9 0.33 -14.31 0.30
N ARG A 10 0.59 -13.34 -0.59
CA ARG A 10 -0.36 -12.25 -0.91
C ARG A 10 -1.56 -12.75 -1.74
N GLN A 11 -1.34 -13.66 -2.68
CA GLN A 11 -2.42 -14.30 -3.45
C GLN A 11 -3.31 -15.19 -2.57
N THR A 12 -2.72 -15.94 -1.63
CA THR A 12 -3.49 -16.77 -0.69
C THR A 12 -4.30 -15.90 0.27
N SER A 13 -3.79 -14.72 0.65
CA SER A 13 -4.49 -13.75 1.49
C SER A 13 -5.68 -13.08 0.79
N GLN A 14 -5.60 -12.85 -0.53
CA GLN A 14 -6.72 -12.37 -1.35
C GLN A 14 -7.75 -13.47 -1.67
N GLN A 15 -7.32 -14.71 -1.89
CA GLN A 15 -8.25 -15.86 -2.02
C GLN A 15 -8.95 -16.20 -0.71
N THR A 16 -8.35 -15.91 0.45
CA THR A 16 -9.02 -16.05 1.74
C THR A 16 -10.08 -14.97 1.95
N LEU A 17 -9.89 -13.76 1.38
CA LEU A 17 -10.87 -12.66 1.44
C LEU A 17 -12.19 -13.01 0.72
N THR A 18 -12.17 -13.77 -0.37
CA THR A 18 -13.41 -14.19 -1.06
C THR A 18 -14.15 -15.28 -0.30
N ASN A 19 -13.42 -16.21 0.33
CA ASN A 19 -14.01 -17.35 1.04
C ASN A 19 -14.52 -17.03 2.46
N SER A 20 -13.97 -16.02 3.16
CA SER A 20 -14.37 -15.71 4.54
C SER A 20 -15.53 -14.71 4.67
N ILE A 21 -15.93 -14.04 3.57
CA ILE A 21 -16.99 -13.01 3.58
C ILE A 21 -18.37 -13.63 3.29
N LEU A 22 -18.43 -14.86 2.78
CA LEU A 22 -19.68 -15.53 2.47
C LEU A 22 -20.06 -16.55 3.56
N PRO A 23 -21.02 -16.25 4.45
CA PRO A 23 -21.71 -17.32 5.15
C PRO A 23 -22.45 -18.17 4.13
N SER A 24 -22.13 -19.46 4.10
CA SER A 24 -22.96 -20.47 3.44
C SER A 24 -24.37 -20.39 4.03
N LYS A 25 -25.35 -20.13 3.15
CA LYS A 25 -26.82 -20.05 3.33
C LYS A 25 -27.39 -18.62 3.51
N PRO A 26 -28.36 -18.22 2.67
CA PRO A 26 -29.01 -16.92 2.76
C PRO A 26 -30.10 -16.99 3.84
N LYS A 27 -29.74 -16.74 5.10
CA LYS A 27 -30.74 -16.47 6.13
C LYS A 27 -30.46 -15.12 6.77
N ARG A 28 -31.28 -14.17 6.30
CA ARG A 28 -31.58 -12.86 6.90
C ARG A 28 -30.39 -11.92 7.04
N ARG A 29 -30.21 -11.04 6.05
CA ARG A 29 -29.68 -9.70 6.31
C ARG A 29 -30.63 -8.66 5.74
N THR A 30 -31.24 -7.95 6.67
CA THR A 30 -32.05 -6.75 6.51
C THR A 30 -31.32 -5.73 5.61
N TYR A 31 -31.97 -5.33 4.52
CA TYR A 31 -31.78 -4.07 3.78
C TYR A 31 -30.32 -3.67 3.46
N ILE A 32 -29.54 -4.52 2.80
CA ILE A 32 -28.30 -4.08 2.15
C ILE A 32 -28.70 -3.21 0.94
N SER A 33 -28.26 -1.96 0.90
CA SER A 33 -28.51 -1.05 -0.22
C SER A 33 -28.14 -1.71 -1.55
N ARG A 34 -29.03 -1.65 -2.55
CA ARG A 34 -28.79 -2.20 -3.90
C ARG A 34 -27.48 -1.68 -4.50
N THR A 35 -27.12 -0.44 -4.19
CA THR A 35 -25.87 0.19 -4.62
C THR A 35 -24.66 -0.51 -4.00
N LEU A 36 -24.71 -0.83 -2.71
CA LEU A 36 -23.62 -1.54 -2.02
C LEU A 36 -23.45 -2.95 -2.58
N TYR A 37 -24.55 -3.65 -2.86
CA TYR A 37 -24.51 -4.98 -3.47
C TYR A 37 -23.87 -4.95 -4.86
N LYS A 38 -24.26 -4.00 -5.73
CA LYS A 38 -23.62 -3.80 -7.04
C LYS A 38 -22.14 -3.45 -6.93
N ALA A 39 -21.74 -2.66 -5.93
CA ALA A 39 -20.33 -2.32 -5.70
C ALA A 39 -19.52 -3.55 -5.28
N ILE A 40 -20.09 -4.46 -4.49
CA ILE A 40 -19.46 -5.73 -4.15
C ILE A 40 -19.33 -6.60 -5.40
N GLU A 41 -20.37 -6.73 -6.22
CA GLU A 41 -20.30 -7.49 -7.48
C GLU A 41 -19.28 -6.91 -8.47
N PHE A 42 -19.14 -5.58 -8.54
CA PHE A 42 -18.14 -4.93 -9.40
C PHE A 42 -16.71 -5.35 -9.06
N ARG A 43 -16.42 -5.67 -7.79
CA ARG A 43 -15.09 -6.12 -7.35
C ARG A 43 -14.64 -7.43 -7.99
N GLU A 44 -15.55 -8.22 -8.51
CA GLU A 44 -15.27 -9.49 -9.19
C GLU A 44 -15.07 -9.31 -10.71
N THR A 45 -14.93 -8.06 -11.19
CA THR A 45 -14.78 -7.76 -12.62
C THR A 45 -13.35 -7.37 -12.98
N THR A 46 -12.93 -7.69 -14.20
CA THR A 46 -11.63 -7.28 -14.75
C THR A 46 -11.44 -5.76 -14.75
N SER A 47 -12.52 -4.98 -14.92
CA SER A 47 -12.47 -3.53 -14.83
C SER A 47 -12.05 -3.06 -13.44
N PHE A 48 -12.55 -3.71 -12.39
CA PHE A 48 -12.10 -3.43 -11.02
C PHE A 48 -10.64 -3.83 -10.82
N ASP A 49 -10.20 -4.98 -11.36
CA ASP A 49 -8.80 -5.40 -11.26
C ASP A 49 -7.84 -4.38 -11.90
N MET A 50 -8.21 -3.82 -13.05
CA MET A 50 -7.42 -2.77 -13.72
C MET A 50 -7.37 -1.48 -12.90
N LEU A 51 -8.49 -1.08 -12.29
CA LEU A 51 -8.52 0.08 -11.40
C LEU A 51 -7.69 -0.16 -10.14
N LEU A 52 -7.74 -1.36 -9.58
CA LEU A 52 -6.93 -1.75 -8.42
C LEU A 52 -5.45 -1.77 -8.77
N LEU A 53 -5.07 -2.25 -9.95
CA LEU A 53 -3.69 -2.19 -10.44
C LEU A 53 -3.19 -0.74 -10.53
N ALA A 54 -3.96 0.15 -11.16
CA ALA A 54 -3.62 1.55 -11.27
C ALA A 54 -3.54 2.23 -9.89
N GLN A 55 -4.45 1.88 -8.98
CA GLN A 55 -4.42 2.35 -7.59
C GLN A 55 -3.16 1.88 -6.87
N ASN A 56 -2.79 0.60 -6.97
CA ASN A 56 -1.59 0.08 -6.31
C ASN A 56 -0.31 0.70 -6.90
N LEU A 57 -0.30 0.99 -8.21
CA LEU A 57 0.80 1.72 -8.84
C LEU A 57 0.93 3.13 -8.25
N LEU A 58 -0.19 3.83 -8.07
CA LEU A 58 -0.21 5.19 -7.52
C LEU A 58 0.07 5.24 -6.01
N ILE A 59 -0.55 4.35 -5.22
CA ILE A 59 -0.53 4.39 -3.75
C ILE A 59 0.71 3.69 -3.20
N ASP A 60 1.05 2.50 -3.71
CA ASP A 60 2.07 1.65 -3.10
C ASP A 60 3.45 1.82 -3.73
N GLY A 61 3.59 2.54 -4.84
CA GLY A 61 4.85 2.41 -5.57
C GLY A 61 5.21 3.40 -6.66
N GLU A 62 4.55 4.53 -6.90
CA GLU A 62 4.97 5.40 -8.00
C GLU A 62 6.48 5.72 -7.91
N ALA A 63 6.95 6.12 -6.72
CA ALA A 63 8.36 6.36 -6.45
C ALA A 63 9.24 5.11 -6.62
N LEU A 64 8.81 3.94 -6.13
CA LEU A 64 9.58 2.70 -6.20
C LEU A 64 9.62 2.10 -7.62
N TYR A 65 8.53 2.24 -8.38
CA TYR A 65 8.45 1.84 -9.78
C TYR A 65 9.29 2.75 -10.65
N GLN A 66 9.25 4.07 -10.42
CA GLN A 66 10.14 5.02 -11.10
C GLN A 66 11.61 4.71 -10.78
N SER A 67 11.96 4.48 -9.51
CA SER A 67 13.31 4.06 -9.13
C SER A 67 13.72 2.76 -9.82
N ARG A 68 12.83 1.76 -9.89
CA ARG A 68 13.12 0.52 -10.64
C ARG A 68 13.29 0.76 -12.14
N CYS A 69 12.56 1.71 -12.74
CA CYS A 69 12.78 2.11 -14.13
C CYS A 69 14.15 2.78 -14.33
N VAL A 70 14.68 3.48 -13.34
CA VAL A 70 16.05 4.01 -13.42
C VAL A 70 17.05 2.85 -13.34
N ASP A 71 16.95 1.98 -12.35
CA ASP A 71 17.86 0.83 -12.16
C ASP A 71 17.87 -0.12 -13.37
N LEU A 72 16.72 -0.25 -14.04
CA LEU A 72 16.58 -1.16 -15.19
C LEU A 72 17.46 -0.76 -16.37
N GLU A 73 17.85 0.52 -16.49
CA GLU A 73 18.75 0.97 -17.54
C GLU A 73 20.09 0.20 -17.51
N GLU A 74 20.62 -0.05 -16.30
CA GLU A 74 21.88 -0.78 -16.11
C GLU A 74 21.77 -2.27 -16.47
N GLU A 75 20.60 -2.87 -16.21
CA GLU A 75 20.34 -4.30 -16.46
C GLU A 75 19.79 -4.57 -17.88
N TRP A 76 19.39 -3.53 -18.63
CA TRP A 76 18.59 -3.65 -19.85
C TRP A 76 19.17 -4.62 -20.88
N THR A 77 20.46 -4.50 -21.17
CA THR A 77 21.16 -5.32 -22.17
C THR A 77 21.34 -6.79 -21.76
N ALA A 78 21.17 -7.10 -20.47
CA ALA A 78 21.25 -8.45 -19.93
C ALA A 78 19.91 -9.21 -20.02
N LEU A 79 18.80 -8.52 -20.34
CA LEU A 79 17.47 -9.15 -20.39
C LEU A 79 17.34 -10.08 -21.62
N PRO A 80 16.90 -11.34 -21.45
CA PRO A 80 16.79 -12.29 -22.56
C PRO A 80 15.91 -11.82 -23.72
N GLY A 81 14.82 -11.11 -23.41
CA GLY A 81 13.92 -10.56 -24.43
C GLY A 81 14.55 -9.41 -25.24
N VAL A 82 15.42 -8.61 -24.60
CA VAL A 82 16.17 -7.52 -25.24
C VAL A 82 17.25 -8.11 -26.15
N GLN A 83 17.97 -9.11 -25.67
CA GLN A 83 18.98 -9.84 -26.46
C GLN A 83 18.37 -10.52 -27.69
N ALA A 84 17.24 -11.21 -27.51
CA ALA A 84 16.51 -11.85 -28.60
C ALA A 84 16.00 -10.84 -29.66
N SER A 85 15.78 -9.59 -29.24
CA SER A 85 15.34 -8.48 -30.12
C SER A 85 16.49 -7.67 -30.72
N GLY A 86 17.74 -8.13 -30.57
CA GLY A 86 18.92 -7.46 -31.13
C GLY A 86 19.47 -6.31 -30.29
N ASN A 87 19.22 -6.30 -28.98
CA ASN A 87 19.68 -5.27 -28.04
C ASN A 87 19.27 -3.84 -28.43
N PRO A 88 17.97 -3.53 -28.55
CA PRO A 88 17.51 -2.16 -28.72
C PRO A 88 18.02 -1.28 -27.56
N PRO A 89 18.21 0.04 -27.77
CA PRO A 89 18.56 0.95 -26.68
C PRO A 89 17.45 0.99 -25.62
N TYR A 90 17.81 1.41 -24.40
CA TYR A 90 16.84 1.59 -23.34
C TYR A 90 15.79 2.65 -23.75
N PRO A 91 14.48 2.38 -23.61
CA PRO A 91 13.45 3.24 -24.18
C PRO A 91 13.13 4.49 -23.35
N LEU A 92 13.53 4.53 -22.07
CA LEU A 92 13.29 5.68 -21.21
C LEU A 92 14.55 6.54 -21.12
N GLN A 93 14.37 7.85 -21.01
CA GLN A 93 15.46 8.81 -20.81
C GLN A 93 15.13 9.64 -19.58
N PHE A 94 16.07 9.70 -18.64
CA PHE A 94 15.95 10.51 -17.44
C PHE A 94 17.11 11.52 -17.42
N SER A 95 16.79 12.77 -17.12
CA SER A 95 17.81 13.76 -16.75
C SER A 95 18.40 13.44 -15.38
N ALA A 96 19.60 13.95 -15.11
CA ALA A 96 20.23 13.79 -13.78
C ALA A 96 19.34 14.33 -12.64
N ASP A 97 18.62 15.42 -12.89
CA ASP A 97 17.69 16.02 -11.93
C ASP A 97 16.43 15.15 -11.71
N GLU A 98 15.97 14.45 -12.74
CA GLU A 98 14.88 13.47 -12.60
C GLU A 98 15.32 12.26 -11.78
N VAL A 99 16.50 11.71 -12.08
CA VAL A 99 17.06 10.58 -11.32
C VAL A 99 17.24 10.95 -9.85
N ALA A 100 17.76 12.15 -9.56
CA ALA A 100 17.92 12.63 -8.18
C ALA A 100 16.58 12.71 -7.43
N ARG A 101 15.54 13.28 -8.06
CA ARG A 101 14.19 13.38 -7.47
C ARG A 101 13.55 12.01 -7.26
N ILE A 102 13.63 11.13 -8.26
CA ILE A 102 13.12 9.75 -8.16
C ILE A 102 13.76 9.01 -6.98
N ASN A 103 15.08 9.16 -6.81
CA ASN A 103 15.81 8.53 -5.70
C ASN A 103 15.41 9.12 -4.34
N GLU A 104 15.24 10.43 -4.24
CA GLU A 104 14.76 11.10 -3.03
C GLU A 104 13.36 10.61 -2.65
N ASP A 105 12.42 10.59 -3.61
CA ASP A 105 11.06 10.11 -3.41
C ASP A 105 11.03 8.63 -3.00
N ALA A 106 11.85 7.79 -3.64
CA ALA A 106 11.96 6.37 -3.30
C ALA A 106 12.51 6.17 -1.88
N CYS A 107 13.55 6.93 -1.49
CA CYS A 107 14.09 6.90 -0.13
C CYS A 107 13.06 7.35 0.91
N GLY A 108 12.30 8.41 0.60
CA GLY A 108 11.20 8.89 1.42
C GLY A 108 10.12 7.83 1.61
N ALA A 109 9.71 7.16 0.52
CA ALA A 109 8.73 6.08 0.54
C ALA A 109 9.21 4.89 1.39
N ILE A 110 10.45 4.44 1.22
CA ILE A 110 11.04 3.34 2.02
C ILE A 110 11.02 3.70 3.50
N ARG A 111 11.48 4.91 3.85
CA ARG A 111 11.49 5.37 5.24
C ARG A 111 10.07 5.44 5.83
N GLY A 112 9.09 5.88 5.04
CA GLY A 112 7.67 5.87 5.42
C GLY A 112 7.15 4.46 5.69
N MET A 113 7.50 3.50 4.83
CA MET A 113 7.14 2.08 5.00
C MET A 113 7.77 1.48 6.26
N GLU A 114 9.04 1.77 6.53
CA GLU A 114 9.74 1.33 7.74
C GLU A 114 9.10 1.90 9.01
N LEU A 115 8.74 3.18 8.99
CA LEU A 115 8.03 3.84 10.09
C LEU A 115 6.67 3.18 10.36
N MET A 116 5.89 2.89 9.31
CA MET A 116 4.61 2.18 9.45
C MET A 116 4.75 0.74 9.91
N GLN A 117 5.80 0.05 9.48
CA GLN A 117 6.12 -1.29 9.95
C GLN A 117 6.51 -1.29 11.44
N SER A 118 7.29 -0.30 11.88
CA SER A 118 7.65 -0.10 13.29
C SER A 118 6.42 0.20 14.15
N LEU A 119 5.55 1.10 13.68
CA LEU A 119 4.28 1.42 14.33
C LEU A 119 3.38 0.19 14.48
N LYS A 120 3.26 -0.61 13.41
CA LYS A 120 2.51 -1.86 13.44
C LYS A 120 3.08 -2.83 14.48
N GLN A 121 4.41 -2.94 14.56
CA GLN A 121 5.06 -3.80 15.55
C GLN A 121 4.86 -3.33 16.98
N SER A 122 4.87 -2.01 17.23
CA SER A 122 4.67 -1.46 18.57
C SER A 122 3.23 -1.66 19.09
N LEU A 123 2.23 -1.59 18.21
CA LEU A 123 0.84 -1.90 18.57
C LEU A 123 0.55 -3.40 18.65
N GLY A 124 1.33 -4.24 17.98
CA GLY A 124 1.21 -5.70 18.03
C GLY A 124 -0.22 -6.17 17.69
N GLN A 125 -0.85 -6.93 18.60
CA GLN A 125 -2.22 -7.45 18.40
C GLN A 125 -3.31 -6.36 18.41
N MET A 126 -2.97 -5.15 18.89
CA MET A 126 -3.87 -3.99 18.90
C MET A 126 -3.83 -3.22 17.57
N TRP A 127 -2.95 -3.59 16.65
CA TRP A 127 -2.94 -3.00 15.30
C TRP A 127 -4.26 -3.34 14.58
N PRO A 128 -4.99 -2.34 14.06
CA PRO A 128 -6.24 -2.57 13.36
C PRO A 128 -6.00 -3.17 11.96
N GLU A 129 -5.78 -4.48 11.90
CA GLU A 129 -5.65 -5.20 10.63
C GLU A 129 -6.88 -4.93 9.75
N LYS A 130 -6.64 -4.44 8.54
CA LYS A 130 -7.69 -4.08 7.57
C LYS A 130 -8.71 -3.06 8.10
N CYS A 131 -8.31 -2.19 9.03
CA CYS A 131 -9.15 -1.18 9.66
C CYS A 131 -10.33 -1.76 10.46
N VAL A 132 -10.23 -3.01 10.92
CA VAL A 132 -11.27 -3.68 11.72
C VAL A 132 -10.79 -3.81 13.15
N VAL A 133 -11.62 -3.36 14.10
CA VAL A 133 -11.38 -3.47 15.54
C VAL A 133 -12.61 -4.07 16.20
N ARG A 134 -12.40 -4.98 17.16
CA ARG A 134 -13.49 -5.52 17.98
C ARG A 134 -14.09 -4.41 18.86
N PRO A 135 -15.42 -4.35 19.03
CA PRO A 135 -16.06 -3.28 19.82
C PRO A 135 -15.45 -3.12 21.21
N GLU A 136 -15.11 -4.23 21.87
CA GLU A 136 -14.56 -4.25 23.24
C GLU A 136 -13.15 -3.68 23.32
N GLN A 137 -12.42 -3.61 22.20
CA GLN A 137 -11.06 -3.11 22.11
C GLN A 137 -10.99 -1.71 21.48
N TYR A 138 -12.13 -1.16 21.02
CA TYR A 138 -12.17 0.05 20.21
C TYR A 138 -11.53 1.26 20.93
N ASP A 139 -11.94 1.52 22.16
CA ASP A 139 -11.43 2.68 22.93
C ASP A 139 -9.94 2.56 23.23
N ASP A 140 -9.47 1.35 23.54
CA ASP A 140 -8.05 1.10 23.80
C ASP A 140 -7.19 1.23 22.53
N VAL A 141 -7.64 0.68 21.40
CA VAL A 141 -6.94 0.85 20.12
C VAL A 141 -6.93 2.33 19.72
N LYS A 142 -8.05 3.05 19.88
CA LYS A 142 -8.12 4.49 19.56
C LYS A 142 -7.16 5.31 20.43
N ARG A 143 -7.08 5.00 21.72
CA ARG A 143 -6.11 5.63 22.65
C ARG A 143 -4.66 5.35 22.23
N LEU A 144 -4.33 4.10 21.89
CA LEU A 144 -2.98 3.72 21.45
C LEU A 144 -2.59 4.41 20.13
N LEU A 145 -3.51 4.48 19.16
CA LEU A 145 -3.28 5.18 17.90
C LEU A 145 -3.02 6.68 18.11
N ARG A 146 -3.75 7.33 19.02
CA ARG A 146 -3.50 8.73 19.39
C ARG A 146 -2.14 8.96 20.04
N GLN A 147 -1.72 8.06 20.93
CA GLN A 147 -0.39 8.14 21.52
C GLN A 147 0.69 8.00 20.44
N ALA A 148 0.53 7.00 19.57
CA ALA A 148 1.51 6.72 18.56
C ALA A 148 1.58 7.84 17.48
N LYS A 149 0.45 8.51 17.20
CA LYS A 149 0.41 9.76 16.43
C LYS A 149 1.30 10.83 17.08
N ALA A 150 1.07 11.12 18.35
CA ALA A 150 1.80 12.16 19.07
C ALA A 150 3.31 11.87 19.08
N ASP A 151 3.70 10.62 19.30
CA ASP A 151 5.10 10.19 19.28
C ASP A 151 5.73 10.38 17.89
N LEU A 152 5.02 10.01 16.82
CA LEU A 152 5.48 10.20 15.43
C LEU A 152 5.65 11.68 15.08
N ILE A 153 4.68 12.52 15.44
CA ILE A 153 4.74 13.96 15.17
C ILE A 153 5.91 14.59 15.90
N ASN A 154 6.09 14.27 17.19
CA ASN A 154 7.22 14.76 17.97
C ASN A 154 8.57 14.33 17.41
N GLN A 155 8.66 13.15 16.79
CA GLN A 155 9.90 12.63 16.22
C GLN A 155 10.20 13.20 14.81
N LEU A 156 9.16 13.43 13.99
CA LEU A 156 9.33 13.69 12.56
C LEU A 156 9.06 15.12 12.14
N ALA A 157 8.29 15.89 12.91
CA ALA A 157 8.01 17.28 12.59
C ALA A 157 9.10 18.20 13.14
N HIS A 158 9.75 18.93 12.25
CA HIS A 158 10.79 19.92 12.53
C HIS A 158 10.27 21.36 12.46
N SER A 159 8.99 21.55 12.12
CA SER A 159 8.34 22.85 12.07
C SER A 159 6.86 22.78 12.46
N GLU A 160 6.30 23.92 12.87
CA GLU A 160 4.86 24.03 13.17
C GLU A 160 3.99 23.72 11.94
N ALA A 161 4.46 24.09 10.74
CA ALA A 161 3.79 23.75 9.48
C ALA A 161 3.73 22.23 9.26
N GLU A 162 4.81 21.50 9.57
CA GLU A 162 4.84 20.04 9.49
C GLU A 162 3.92 19.40 10.53
N VAL A 163 3.89 19.92 11.77
CA VAL A 163 2.94 19.45 12.80
C VAL A 163 1.51 19.54 12.28
N VAL A 164 1.10 20.70 11.74
CA VAL A 164 -0.24 20.89 11.17
C VAL A 164 -0.50 19.95 9.99
N ALA A 165 0.49 19.73 9.12
CA ALA A 165 0.36 18.81 8.00
C ALA A 165 0.14 17.37 8.47
N TRP A 166 0.90 16.90 9.46
CA TRP A 166 0.74 15.59 10.07
C TRP A 166 -0.60 15.42 10.77
N GLU A 167 -1.03 16.43 11.52
CA GLU A 167 -2.34 16.46 12.18
C GLU A 167 -3.49 16.27 11.18
N LYS A 168 -3.41 16.98 10.04
CA LYS A 168 -4.40 16.91 8.96
C LYS A 168 -4.36 15.58 8.18
N ALA A 169 -3.18 14.99 8.03
CA ALA A 169 -3.00 13.73 7.31
C ALA A 169 -3.45 12.50 8.12
N TRP A 170 -3.61 12.63 9.43
CA TRP A 170 -3.94 11.50 10.31
C TRP A 170 -5.38 10.99 10.10
N PRO A 171 -5.57 9.72 9.70
CA PRO A 171 -6.89 9.24 9.25
C PRO A 171 -7.81 8.75 10.37
N PHE A 172 -7.36 8.72 11.64
CA PHE A 172 -8.08 8.00 12.72
C PHE A 172 -8.74 8.90 13.79
N ASP A 173 -8.68 10.23 13.64
CA ASP A 173 -9.23 11.14 14.65
C ASP A 173 -10.70 11.51 14.45
N SER A 174 -11.28 11.21 13.28
CA SER A 174 -12.70 11.42 12.96
C SER A 174 -13.65 10.32 13.45
#